data_AF-A0A3M1MR66-F1
#
_entry.id   AF-A0A3M1MR66-F1
#
_cell.length_a   1.000
_cell.length_b   1.000
_cell.length_c   1.000
_cell.angle_alpha   90.00
_cell.angle_beta   90.00
_cell.angle_gamma   90.00
#
_symmetry.space_group_name_H-M   'P 1'
#
loop_
_entity.id
_entity.type
_entity.pdbx_description
1 polymer ?
#
loop_
_entity_poly.entity_id
_entity_poly.type
_entity_poly.pdbx_seq_one_letter_code
_entity_poly.pdbx_strand_id
1 'polypeptide(L)'
;HFSGQCSLCHSTTAWKPANFNHQAAGATDCKACHTKDKPSYHFSGQCSLCHSTTAWRPAHFNHQAAGATDCQSCHNKDKPKNHFSGQCSQCHSTNAWKPANFNHSFPLNHGDANGKCSKCHPNNPPQWTCYTCHNRSKMVQKHTKEGINNIDGRCLQCHPGGKKGDGGD
;
A
#
# COMPACT_ATOMS: atom_id res chain seq x y z
N HIS A 1 12.00 0.52 36.35
CA HIS A 1 11.05 1.45 36.99
C HIS A 1 10.52 2.38 35.93
N PHE A 2 9.20 2.56 35.87
CA PHE A 2 8.56 3.51 34.97
C PHE A 2 8.55 4.90 35.61
N SER A 3 8.51 5.95 34.80
CA SER A 3 8.33 7.32 35.28
C SER A 3 6.90 7.51 35.78
N GLY A 4 6.72 8.08 36.98
CA GLY A 4 5.40 8.33 37.56
C GLY A 4 5.43 8.40 39.09
N GLN A 5 4.28 8.67 39.70
CA GLN A 5 4.15 8.66 41.15
C GLN A 5 4.24 7.22 41.70
N CYS A 6 5.02 7.02 42.76
CA CYS A 6 5.23 5.70 43.36
C CYS A 6 3.92 5.06 43.83
N SER A 7 2.96 5.88 44.28
CA SER A 7 1.64 5.45 44.76
C SER A 7 0.77 4.75 43.71
N LEU A 8 1.10 4.88 42.43
CA LEU A 8 0.41 4.14 41.36
C LEU A 8 0.71 2.63 41.40
N CYS A 9 1.86 2.25 41.97
CA CYS A 9 2.36 0.87 41.95
C CYS A 9 2.63 0.31 43.35
N HIS A 10 2.93 1.18 44.32
CA HIS A 10 3.35 0.83 45.67
C HIS A 10 2.35 1.35 46.70
N SER A 11 2.07 0.53 47.72
CA SER A 11 1.35 0.99 48.91
C SER A 11 2.34 1.28 50.05
N THR A 12 1.95 2.16 50.97
CA THR A 12 2.75 2.49 52.16
C THR A 12 2.78 1.36 53.19
N THR A 13 1.83 0.42 53.13
CA THR A 13 1.73 -0.74 54.03
C THR A 13 2.37 -2.01 53.46
N ALA A 14 2.45 -2.13 52.13
CA ALA A 14 3.11 -3.22 51.41
C ALA A 14 3.78 -2.67 50.14
N TRP A 15 5.09 -2.40 50.23
CA TRP A 15 5.86 -1.80 49.13
C TRP A 15 6.22 -2.81 48.02
N LYS A 16 6.28 -4.11 48.33
CA LYS A 16 6.53 -5.19 47.36
C LYS A 16 5.56 -6.36 47.60
N PRO A 17 5.08 -7.04 46.54
CA PRO A 17 5.27 -6.71 45.13
C PRO A 17 4.53 -5.43 44.72
N ALA A 18 5.01 -4.79 43.66
CA ALA A 18 4.30 -3.67 43.06
C ALA A 18 3.07 -4.20 42.31
N ASN A 19 1.91 -3.55 42.48
CA ASN A 19 0.68 -3.87 41.76
C ASN A 19 0.25 -2.64 40.97
N PHE A 20 0.00 -2.80 39.67
CA PHE A 20 -0.43 -1.70 38.82
C PHE A 20 -1.66 -2.09 38.02
N ASN A 21 -2.70 -1.26 38.05
CA ASN A 21 -3.91 -1.44 37.27
C ASN A 21 -4.05 -0.30 36.25
N HIS A 22 -3.93 -0.64 34.96
CA HIS A 22 -3.99 0.32 33.86
C HIS A 22 -5.30 1.12 33.82
N GLN A 23 -6.44 0.47 34.12
CA GLN A 23 -7.76 1.11 34.09
C GLN A 23 -7.92 2.08 35.26
N ALA A 24 -7.56 1.66 36.48
CA ALA A 24 -7.62 2.51 37.67
C ALA A 24 -6.69 3.72 37.57
N ALA A 25 -5.53 3.55 36.93
CA ALA A 25 -4.57 4.63 36.69
C ALA A 25 -4.92 5.52 35.49
N GLY A 26 -5.96 5.20 34.70
CA GLY A 26 -6.26 5.91 33.46
C GLY A 26 -5.11 5.88 32.44
N ALA A 27 -4.27 4.86 32.48
CA ALA A 27 -3.04 4.78 31.69
C ALA A 27 -3.33 4.35 30.25
N THR A 28 -3.66 5.32 29.40
CA THR A 28 -4.01 5.10 27.98
C THR A 28 -2.84 5.29 27.01
N ASP A 29 -1.79 6.02 27.42
CA ASP A 29 -0.57 6.18 26.63
C ASP A 29 0.41 5.02 26.91
N CYS A 30 0.19 3.90 26.23
CA CYS A 30 1.01 2.70 26.43
C CYS A 30 2.49 2.98 26.16
N LYS A 31 2.80 3.83 25.17
CA LYS A 31 4.19 4.15 24.79
C LYS A 31 4.92 4.97 25.85
N ALA A 32 4.24 5.64 26.77
CA ALA A 32 4.90 6.33 27.88
C ALA A 32 5.69 5.36 28.77
N CYS A 33 5.24 4.10 28.87
CA CYS A 33 5.86 3.06 29.68
C CYS A 33 6.49 1.95 28.82
N HIS A 34 5.76 1.40 27.86
CA HIS A 34 6.07 0.15 27.17
C HIS A 34 6.89 0.33 25.87
N THR A 35 7.86 1.25 25.86
CA THR A 35 8.72 1.47 24.67
C THR A 35 9.62 0.28 24.34
N LYS A 36 10.05 -0.46 25.37
CA LYS A 36 10.99 -1.59 25.25
C LYS A 36 10.31 -2.94 25.10
N ASP A 37 9.02 -3.02 25.38
CA ASP A 37 8.26 -4.27 25.36
C ASP A 37 7.78 -4.64 23.95
N LYS A 38 7.99 -3.74 22.98
CA LYS A 38 7.63 -3.96 21.57
C LYS A 38 8.49 -5.09 20.98
N PRO A 39 7.88 -6.18 20.48
CA PRO A 39 8.60 -7.23 19.76
C PRO A 39 9.21 -6.73 18.44
N SER A 40 10.17 -7.50 17.93
CA SER A 40 10.65 -7.39 16.55
C SER A 40 9.48 -7.56 15.56
N TYR A 41 9.54 -6.87 14.42
CA TYR A 41 8.51 -6.88 13.35
C TYR A 41 7.13 -6.31 13.72
N HIS A 42 7.00 -5.61 14.86
CA HIS A 42 5.77 -4.93 15.24
C HIS A 42 5.57 -3.58 14.49
N PHE A 43 4.34 -3.29 14.08
CA PHE A 43 3.96 -1.99 13.50
C PHE A 43 4.15 -0.83 14.50
N SER A 44 4.44 0.37 13.99
CA SER A 44 4.47 1.59 14.82
C SER A 44 3.07 2.10 15.13
N GLY A 45 2.89 2.74 16.27
CA GLY A 45 1.58 3.28 16.69
C GLY A 45 1.41 3.21 18.21
N GLN A 46 0.26 3.67 18.71
CA GLN A 46 -0.14 3.36 20.08
C GLN A 46 -0.54 1.88 20.19
N CYS A 47 -0.15 1.21 21.27
CA CYS A 47 -0.47 -0.21 21.45
C CYS A 47 -1.98 -0.46 21.53
N SER A 48 -2.72 0.51 22.09
CA SER A 48 -4.19 0.49 22.21
C SER A 48 -4.95 0.49 20.89
N LEU A 49 -4.27 0.76 19.75
CA LEU A 49 -4.87 0.59 18.43
C LEU A 49 -5.17 -0.88 18.10
N CYS A 50 -4.42 -1.80 18.71
CA CYS A 50 -4.50 -3.24 18.42
C CYS A 50 -4.75 -4.11 19.67
N HIS A 51 -4.31 -3.65 20.84
CA HIS A 51 -4.32 -4.42 22.08
C HIS A 51 -5.28 -3.83 23.11
N SER A 52 -5.98 -4.70 23.84
CA SER A 52 -6.73 -4.33 25.04
C SER A 52 -5.95 -4.69 26.29
N THR A 53 -6.11 -3.90 27.36
CA THR A 53 -5.57 -4.22 28.69
C THR A 53 -6.28 -5.38 29.36
N THR A 54 -7.50 -5.72 28.95
CA THR A 54 -8.28 -6.86 29.48
C THR A 54 -8.04 -8.15 28.69
N ALA A 55 -7.65 -8.04 27.42
CA ALA A 55 -7.34 -9.16 26.54
C ALA A 55 -6.22 -8.73 25.57
N TRP A 56 -4.97 -8.88 26.01
CA TRP A 56 -3.81 -8.40 25.25
C TRP A 56 -3.59 -9.19 23.95
N ARG A 57 -4.01 -10.46 23.92
CA ARG A 57 -3.92 -11.35 22.75
C ARG A 57 -5.25 -12.08 22.54
N PRO A 58 -5.64 -12.33 21.27
CA PRO A 58 -5.02 -11.84 20.04
C PRO A 58 -5.16 -10.33 19.88
N ALA A 59 -4.27 -9.73 19.08
CA ALA A 59 -4.41 -8.33 18.71
C ALA A 59 -5.47 -8.18 17.62
N HIS A 60 -6.24 -7.09 17.64
CA HIS A 60 -7.26 -6.81 16.65
C HIS A 60 -7.15 -5.36 16.18
N PHE A 61 -6.97 -5.16 14.88
CA PHE A 61 -6.84 -3.82 14.29
C PHE A 61 -7.98 -3.57 13.30
N ASN A 62 -8.67 -2.44 13.46
CA ASN A 62 -9.71 -2.00 12.54
C ASN A 62 -9.20 -0.81 11.74
N HIS A 63 -8.87 -1.03 10.47
CA HIS A 63 -8.37 -0.01 9.55
C HIS A 63 -9.32 1.19 9.41
N GLN A 64 -10.64 0.93 9.33
CA GLN A 64 -11.65 1.98 9.18
C GLN A 64 -11.76 2.84 10.44
N ALA A 65 -11.86 2.21 11.62
CA ALA A 65 -11.95 2.93 12.89
C ALA A 65 -10.67 3.74 13.19
N ALA A 66 -9.51 3.26 12.76
CA ALA A 66 -8.24 3.96 12.88
C ALA A 66 -8.02 5.05 11.82
N GLY A 67 -8.91 5.17 10.81
CA GLY A 67 -8.69 6.06 9.67
C GLY A 67 -7.42 5.75 8.86
N ALA A 68 -6.96 4.49 8.90
CA ALA A 68 -5.70 4.07 8.30
C ALA A 68 -5.84 3.87 6.79
N THR A 69 -5.75 4.96 6.03
CA THR A 69 -5.92 4.98 4.56
C THR A 69 -4.61 4.87 3.80
N ASP A 70 -3.48 5.31 4.38
CA ASP A 70 -2.15 5.12 3.80
C ASP A 70 -1.59 3.74 4.17
N CYS A 71 -1.86 2.76 3.31
CA CYS A 71 -1.43 1.38 3.53
C CYS A 71 0.10 1.27 3.59
N GLN A 72 0.81 2.12 2.84
CA GLN A 72 2.27 2.06 2.74
C GLN A 72 2.97 2.50 4.03
N SER A 73 2.32 3.36 4.84
CA SER A 73 2.86 3.78 6.14
C SER A 73 3.19 2.60 7.07
N CYS A 74 2.43 1.49 6.95
CA CYS A 74 2.63 0.28 7.74
C CYS A 74 3.13 -0.90 6.90
N HIS A 75 2.51 -1.15 5.74
CA HIS A 75 2.67 -2.38 4.96
C HIS A 75 3.68 -2.28 3.81
N ASN A 76 4.54 -1.25 3.75
CA ASN A 76 5.52 -1.11 2.66
C ASN A 76 6.49 -2.31 2.54
N LYS A 77 6.74 -3.02 3.65
CA LYS A 77 7.58 -4.23 3.66
C LYS A 77 6.84 -5.50 3.26
N ASP A 78 5.51 -5.48 3.24
CA ASP A 78 4.67 -6.65 3.00
C ASP A 78 4.34 -6.85 1.51
N LYS A 79 4.70 -5.87 0.67
CA LYS A 79 4.44 -5.94 -0.77
C LYS A 79 5.23 -7.08 -1.43
N PRO A 80 4.59 -7.87 -2.32
CA PRO A 80 5.30 -8.87 -3.11
C PRO A 80 6.37 -8.26 -4.02
N LYS A 81 7.32 -9.09 -4.46
CA LYS A 81 8.30 -8.71 -5.49
C LYS A 81 7.56 -8.32 -6.78
N ASN A 82 8.01 -7.23 -7.42
CA ASN A 82 7.43 -6.66 -8.64
C ASN A 82 5.97 -6.13 -8.48
N HIS A 83 5.50 -5.89 -7.26
CA HIS A 83 4.21 -5.23 -7.03
C HIS A 83 4.25 -3.76 -7.47
N PHE A 84 3.11 -3.23 -7.94
CA PHE A 84 2.95 -1.81 -8.25
C PHE A 84 3.30 -0.94 -7.02
N SER A 85 4.03 0.16 -7.24
CA SER A 85 4.52 1.03 -6.17
C SER A 85 3.48 2.04 -5.66
N GLY A 86 2.28 2.07 -6.24
CA GLY A 86 1.18 2.92 -5.79
C GLY A 86 0.50 2.43 -4.52
N GLN A 87 -0.51 3.18 -4.07
CA GLN A 87 -1.27 2.86 -2.86
C GLN A 87 -2.07 1.57 -3.05
N CYS A 88 -2.03 0.69 -2.04
CA CYS A 88 -2.68 -0.62 -2.12
C CYS A 88 -4.21 -0.51 -2.28
N SER A 89 -4.80 0.54 -1.69
CA SER A 89 -6.22 0.85 -1.77
C SER A 89 -6.74 1.15 -3.18
N GLN A 90 -5.85 1.33 -4.16
CA GLN A 90 -6.22 1.44 -5.58
C GLN A 90 -6.75 0.13 -6.16
N CYS A 91 -6.38 -1.01 -5.55
CA CYS A 91 -6.77 -2.34 -6.03
C CYS A 91 -7.33 -3.25 -4.94
N HIS A 92 -6.98 -3.00 -3.67
CA HIS A 92 -7.34 -3.86 -2.54
C HIS A 92 -8.33 -3.18 -1.59
N SER A 93 -9.21 -3.99 -1.00
CA SER A 93 -10.11 -3.59 0.08
C SER A 93 -9.70 -4.29 1.37
N THR A 94 -9.87 -3.61 2.52
CA THR A 94 -9.67 -4.20 3.84
C THR A 94 -10.69 -5.28 4.18
N ASN A 95 -11.86 -5.27 3.51
CA ASN A 95 -12.92 -6.25 3.73
C ASN A 95 -12.70 -7.52 2.89
N ALA A 96 -12.06 -7.37 1.72
CA ALA A 96 -11.72 -8.47 0.82
C ALA A 96 -10.39 -8.15 0.13
N TRP A 97 -9.30 -8.62 0.74
CA TRP A 97 -7.95 -8.32 0.24
C TRP A 97 -7.65 -9.06 -1.08
N LYS A 98 -8.21 -10.26 -1.26
CA LYS A 98 -8.09 -11.06 -2.48
C LYS A 98 -9.49 -11.51 -2.95
N PRO A 99 -9.75 -11.54 -4.27
CA PRO A 99 -8.90 -11.01 -5.34
C PRO A 99 -8.79 -9.47 -5.30
N ALA A 100 -7.74 -8.92 -5.91
CA ALA A 100 -7.65 -7.48 -6.12
C ALA A 100 -8.63 -7.07 -7.24
N ASN A 101 -9.30 -5.93 -7.08
CA ASN A 101 -10.17 -5.36 -8.09
C ASN A 101 -9.52 -4.09 -8.63
N PHE A 102 -9.09 -4.11 -9.88
CA PHE A 102 -8.63 -2.92 -10.57
C PHE A 102 -9.07 -2.98 -12.02
N ASN A 103 -9.41 -1.82 -12.58
CA ASN A 103 -9.74 -1.69 -13.99
C ASN A 103 -8.57 -1.01 -14.70
N HIS A 104 -8.10 -1.60 -15.80
CA HIS A 104 -7.02 -1.07 -16.60
C HIS A 104 -7.45 -1.09 -18.06
N SER A 105 -7.48 0.08 -18.70
CA SER A 105 -8.04 0.25 -20.03
C SER A 105 -7.18 -0.37 -21.13
N PHE A 106 -5.85 -0.43 -20.94
CA PHE A 106 -4.92 -1.01 -21.90
C PHE A 106 -4.55 -2.46 -21.51
N PRO A 107 -4.33 -3.40 -22.45
CA PRO A 107 -4.01 -4.78 -22.11
C PRO A 107 -2.70 -4.93 -21.31
N LEU A 108 -2.77 -5.63 -20.18
CA LEU A 108 -1.63 -5.86 -19.28
C LEU A 108 -0.59 -6.85 -19.85
N ASN A 109 -0.99 -7.62 -20.86
CA ASN A 109 -0.18 -8.62 -21.55
C ASN A 109 0.32 -8.11 -22.92
N HIS A 110 0.31 -6.81 -23.16
CA HIS A 110 0.88 -6.24 -24.38
C HIS A 110 2.41 -6.45 -24.43
N GLY A 111 2.91 -7.01 -25.52
CA GLY A 111 4.35 -7.28 -25.70
C GLY A 111 4.93 -8.19 -24.62
N ASP A 112 6.06 -7.79 -24.04
CA ASP A 112 6.75 -8.52 -22.96
C ASP A 112 6.29 -8.08 -21.54
N ALA A 113 5.23 -7.28 -21.44
CA ALA A 113 4.75 -6.77 -20.16
C ALA A 113 4.27 -7.90 -19.24
N ASN A 114 3.47 -8.85 -19.76
CA ASN A 114 2.98 -10.04 -19.04
C ASN A 114 2.51 -9.74 -17.59
N GLY A 115 1.73 -8.68 -17.39
CA GLY A 115 1.21 -8.26 -16.09
C GLY A 115 2.21 -7.52 -15.18
N LYS A 116 3.45 -7.29 -15.61
CA LYS A 116 4.46 -6.55 -14.85
C LYS A 116 4.26 -5.05 -15.03
N CYS A 117 3.56 -4.41 -14.09
CA CYS A 117 3.24 -2.98 -14.11
C CYS A 117 4.47 -2.10 -14.37
N SER A 118 5.62 -2.44 -13.80
CA SER A 118 6.87 -1.69 -13.92
C SER A 118 7.45 -1.64 -15.34
N LYS A 119 7.00 -2.52 -16.24
CA LYS A 119 7.40 -2.50 -17.66
C LYS A 119 6.84 -1.27 -18.38
N CYS A 120 5.64 -0.83 -18.02
CA CYS A 120 5.00 0.37 -18.57
C CYS A 120 5.12 1.56 -17.60
N HIS A 121 5.03 1.34 -16.29
CA HIS A 121 5.08 2.38 -15.26
C HIS A 121 6.38 2.30 -14.43
N PRO A 122 7.54 2.64 -14.99
CA PRO A 122 8.82 2.53 -14.27
C PRO A 122 9.01 3.59 -13.17
N ASN A 123 8.32 4.74 -13.26
CA ASN A 123 8.37 5.84 -12.29
C ASN A 123 6.97 6.39 -11.98
N ASN A 124 6.80 7.01 -10.81
CA ASN A 124 5.61 7.75 -10.42
C ASN A 124 5.99 9.23 -10.23
N PRO A 125 5.42 10.21 -10.97
CA PRO A 125 4.28 10.13 -11.89
C PRO A 125 4.60 9.48 -13.26
N PRO A 126 3.59 9.01 -14.02
CA PRO A 126 3.81 8.26 -15.26
C PRO A 126 4.03 9.18 -16.46
N GLN A 127 5.14 8.98 -17.16
CA GLN A 127 5.29 9.35 -18.57
C GLN A 127 5.56 8.07 -19.35
N TRP A 128 4.54 7.22 -19.48
CA TRP A 128 4.61 6.12 -20.45
C TRP A 128 4.01 6.60 -21.77
N THR A 129 4.74 6.36 -22.85
CA THR A 129 4.22 6.54 -24.20
C THR A 129 4.50 5.28 -24.98
N CYS A 130 3.77 5.07 -26.08
CA CYS A 130 4.08 4.01 -27.04
C CYS A 130 5.55 4.08 -27.48
N TYR A 131 6.13 5.29 -27.53
CA TYR A 131 7.50 5.54 -27.98
C TYR A 131 8.58 5.08 -27.01
N THR A 132 8.24 4.73 -25.77
CA THR A 132 9.16 4.11 -24.82
C THR A 132 9.64 2.73 -25.31
N CYS A 133 8.80 2.02 -26.07
CA CYS A 133 9.12 0.70 -26.62
C CYS A 133 9.15 0.68 -28.15
N HIS A 134 8.29 1.48 -28.79
CA HIS A 134 8.15 1.50 -30.24
C HIS A 134 8.91 2.67 -30.87
N ASN A 135 9.66 2.40 -31.92
CA ASN A 135 10.37 3.45 -32.64
C ASN A 135 9.39 4.38 -33.39
N ARG A 136 9.32 5.65 -32.98
CA ARG A 136 8.44 6.66 -33.57
C ARG A 136 8.61 6.80 -35.08
N SER A 137 9.85 6.96 -35.56
CA SER A 137 10.13 7.16 -36.99
C SER A 137 9.67 5.97 -37.83
N LYS A 138 9.93 4.73 -37.37
CA LYS A 138 9.48 3.52 -38.06
C LYS A 138 7.96 3.41 -38.15
N MET A 139 7.24 3.81 -37.10
CA MET A 139 5.77 3.80 -37.12
C MET A 139 5.21 4.87 -38.05
N VAL A 140 5.71 6.11 -37.98
CA VAL A 140 5.28 7.20 -38.87
C VAL A 140 5.50 6.80 -40.34
N GLN A 141 6.68 6.27 -40.68
CA GLN A 141 6.97 5.84 -42.06
C GLN A 141 5.99 4.78 -42.57
N LYS A 142 5.57 3.83 -41.73
CA LYS A 142 4.61 2.79 -42.13
C LYS A 142 3.21 3.38 -42.35
N HIS A 143 2.71 4.17 -41.40
CA HIS A 143 1.39 4.78 -41.51
C HIS A 143 1.30 5.74 -42.70
N THR A 144 2.33 6.56 -42.96
CA THR A 144 2.35 7.47 -44.12
C THR A 144 2.30 6.72 -45.46
N LYS A 145 2.91 5.53 -45.56
CA LYS A 145 2.78 4.68 -46.77
C LYS A 145 1.37 4.14 -46.97
N GLU A 146 0.61 4.00 -45.89
CA GLU A 146 -0.80 3.57 -45.89
C GLU A 146 -1.75 4.78 -45.96
N GLY A 147 -1.24 6.01 -46.16
CA GLY A 147 -2.05 7.24 -46.22
C GLY A 147 -2.51 7.78 -44.86
N ILE A 148 -2.13 7.14 -43.77
CA ILE A 148 -2.49 7.50 -42.41
C ILE A 148 -1.47 8.51 -41.86
N ASN A 149 -1.96 9.70 -41.48
CA ASN A 149 -1.13 10.79 -40.97
C ASN A 149 -1.63 11.31 -39.61
N ASN A 150 -0.86 12.17 -38.95
CA ASN A 150 -1.20 12.77 -37.66
C ASN A 150 -1.51 11.73 -36.57
N ILE A 151 -0.66 10.70 -36.47
CA ILE A 151 -0.82 9.58 -35.54
C ILE A 151 -0.27 9.86 -34.13
N ASP A 152 0.55 10.90 -33.98
CA ASP A 152 1.19 11.23 -32.69
C ASP A 152 0.15 11.48 -31.60
N GLY A 153 0.25 10.74 -30.50
CA GLY A 153 -0.69 10.82 -29.38
C GLY A 153 -2.07 10.19 -29.63
N ARG A 154 -2.30 9.63 -30.83
CA ARG A 154 -3.59 9.08 -31.24
C ARG A 154 -3.58 7.57 -31.45
N CYS A 155 -2.48 6.90 -31.10
CA CYS A 155 -2.29 5.46 -31.29
C CYS A 155 -3.48 4.63 -30.78
N LEU A 156 -4.00 4.93 -29.58
CA LEU A 156 -5.09 4.18 -28.96
C LEU A 156 -6.47 4.40 -29.60
N GLN A 157 -6.63 5.41 -30.46
CA GLN A 157 -7.88 5.63 -31.20
C GLN A 157 -8.07 4.57 -32.29
N CYS A 158 -6.98 4.13 -32.93
CA CYS A 158 -6.99 3.08 -33.95
C CYS A 158 -6.54 1.73 -33.37
N HIS A 159 -5.71 1.73 -32.31
CA HIS A 159 -5.17 0.51 -31.71
C HIS A 159 -5.48 0.43 -30.21
N PRO A 160 -6.75 0.24 -29.81
CA PRO A 160 -7.13 0.19 -28.40
C PRO A 160 -6.42 -0.93 -27.62
N GLY A 161 -6.10 -2.05 -28.27
CA GLY A 161 -5.31 -3.16 -27.70
C GLY A 161 -3.80 -3.05 -27.94
N GLY A 162 -3.35 -2.01 -28.66
CA GLY A 162 -1.96 -1.78 -29.02
C GLY A 162 -1.40 -2.69 -30.11
N LYS A 163 -2.22 -3.47 -30.82
CA LYS A 163 -1.76 -4.33 -31.93
C LYS A 163 -2.10 -3.70 -33.28
N LYS A 164 -1.27 -4.04 -34.29
CA LYS A 164 -1.58 -3.73 -35.69
C LYS A 164 -2.90 -4.43 -36.07
N GLY A 165 -3.83 -3.69 -36.66
CA GLY A 165 -5.13 -4.22 -37.11
C GLY A 165 -6.21 -4.29 -36.02
N ASP A 166 -5.97 -3.72 -34.82
CA ASP A 166 -7.02 -3.58 -33.79
C ASP A 166 -8.11 -2.56 -34.19
N GLY A 167 -7.83 -1.72 -35.18
CA GLY A 167 -8.80 -0.85 -35.84
C GLY A 167 -9.20 -1.55 -37.12
N GLY A 168 -10.51 -1.75 -37.31
CA GLY A 168 -11.03 -2.30 -38.55
C GLY A 168 -10.71 -1.37 -39.70
N ASP A 169 -9.58 -1.65 -40.35
CA ASP A 169 -9.14 -1.06 -41.61
C ASP A 169 -9.31 -2.12 -42.72
#